data_AF-A0A3B9XQY6-F1
#
_entry.id   AF-A0A3B9XQY6-F1
#
_cell.length_a   1.000
_cell.length_b   1.000
_cell.length_c   1.000
_cell.angle_alpha   90.00
_cell.angle_beta   90.00
_cell.angle_gamma   90.00
#
_symmetry.space_group_name_H-M   'P 1'
#
loop_
_entity.id
_entity.type
_entity.pdbx_description
1 polymer ?
#
loop_
_entity_poly.entity_id
_entity_poly.type
_entity_poly.pdbx_seq_one_letter_code
_entity_poly.pdbx_strand_id
1 'polypeptide(L)'
;ELSIKRGIEVGHIFQLGTKYSEALKAGVLDEHGKNHVMPMGCYGIGVTRVVASAIEQNHDRFGIIWPDAIAPFQLAIVPLNNHKSPAVQETADSLYRQFTDLGIEVLLDDRKERPGVKFSDIELIGIPHRIVISDRGIEDGAYEYKHRRENDKISVPASEVIQFIQSQINPA
;
A
#
# COMPACT_ATOMS: atom_id res chain seq x y z
N GLU A 1 -4.85 -28.14 25.18
CA GLU A 1 -4.53 -27.01 26.06
C GLU A 1 -5.13 -25.74 25.46
N LEU A 2 -5.70 -24.83 26.25
CA LEU A 2 -6.33 -23.60 25.76
C LEU A 2 -5.27 -22.50 25.62
N SER A 3 -5.13 -21.88 24.43
CA SER A 3 -4.23 -20.75 24.21
C SER A 3 -5.01 -19.44 24.00
N ILE A 4 -4.63 -18.37 24.72
CA ILE A 4 -5.26 -17.05 24.62
C ILE A 4 -4.32 -16.10 23.85
N LYS A 5 -4.89 -15.31 22.93
CA LYS A 5 -4.15 -14.29 22.14
C LYS A 5 -4.81 -12.93 22.27
N ARG A 6 -4.04 -11.87 22.05
CA ARG A 6 -4.57 -10.49 21.90
C ARG A 6 -5.08 -10.32 20.47
N GLY A 7 -6.21 -9.64 20.32
CA GLY A 7 -6.81 -9.33 19.03
C GLY A 7 -7.48 -7.97 19.04
N ILE A 8 -7.52 -7.33 17.87
CA ILE A 8 -8.25 -6.09 17.63
C ILE A 8 -9.48 -6.46 16.81
N GLU A 9 -10.67 -6.16 17.32
CA GLU A 9 -11.91 -6.37 16.56
C GLU A 9 -12.03 -5.32 15.45
N VAL A 10 -11.88 -5.74 14.19
CA VAL A 10 -11.99 -4.88 13.01
C VAL A 10 -13.34 -4.96 12.32
N GLY A 11 -14.17 -5.93 12.68
CA GLY A 11 -15.51 -6.09 12.16
C GLY A 11 -16.35 -7.05 12.99
N HIS A 12 -17.66 -6.95 12.84
CA HIS A 12 -18.63 -7.73 13.58
C HIS A 12 -19.86 -8.00 12.71
N ILE A 13 -20.38 -9.22 12.80
CA ILE A 13 -21.60 -9.67 12.13
C ILE A 13 -22.59 -10.13 13.21
N PHE A 14 -23.86 -9.80 13.05
CA PHE A 14 -24.87 -10.10 14.06
C PHE A 14 -26.23 -10.41 13.45
N GLN A 15 -26.91 -11.43 13.99
CA GLN A 15 -28.29 -11.74 13.66
C GLN A 15 -29.22 -10.93 14.56
N LEU A 16 -29.83 -9.87 14.03
CA LEU A 16 -30.72 -9.01 14.81
C LEU A 16 -32.10 -9.62 15.04
N GLY A 17 -32.51 -10.56 14.18
CA GLY A 17 -33.88 -11.06 14.17
C GLY A 17 -34.85 -9.94 13.84
N THR A 18 -35.93 -9.82 14.60
CA THR A 18 -37.06 -8.93 14.28
C THR A 18 -37.11 -7.66 15.14
N LYS A 19 -36.11 -7.43 16.01
CA LYS A 19 -36.09 -6.34 17.00
C LYS A 19 -36.50 -4.97 16.44
N TYR A 20 -35.93 -4.58 15.30
CA TYR A 20 -36.21 -3.27 14.69
C TYR A 20 -37.40 -3.29 13.75
N SER A 21 -37.57 -4.37 12.98
CA SER A 21 -38.68 -4.50 12.04
C SER A 21 -40.04 -4.55 12.75
N GLU A 22 -40.13 -5.15 13.94
CA GLU A 22 -41.34 -5.07 14.80
C GLU A 22 -41.60 -3.64 15.28
N ALA A 23 -40.59 -3.01 15.89
CA ALA A 23 -40.72 -1.67 16.47
C ALA A 23 -41.07 -0.60 15.43
N LEU A 24 -40.51 -0.72 14.22
CA LEU A 24 -40.72 0.23 13.11
C LEU A 24 -41.85 -0.20 12.16
N LYS A 25 -42.54 -1.31 12.44
CA LYS A 25 -43.61 -1.87 11.60
C LYS A 25 -43.18 -2.14 10.15
N ALA A 26 -41.94 -2.62 9.96
CA ALA A 26 -41.42 -3.01 8.66
C ALA A 26 -41.79 -4.48 8.36
N GLY A 27 -42.75 -4.66 7.46
CA GLY A 27 -43.23 -5.97 7.01
C GLY A 27 -43.30 -6.10 5.49
N VAL A 28 -43.43 -7.33 5.02
CA VAL A 28 -43.63 -7.68 3.61
C VAL A 28 -44.77 -8.68 3.50
N LEU A 29 -45.58 -8.59 2.44
CA LEU A 29 -46.58 -9.60 2.14
C LEU A 29 -45.93 -10.80 1.46
N ASP A 30 -46.30 -12.01 1.88
CA ASP A 30 -45.97 -13.22 1.13
C ASP A 30 -46.87 -13.39 -0.11
N GLU A 31 -46.64 -14.48 -0.83
CA GLU A 31 -47.41 -14.87 -2.02
C GLU A 31 -48.92 -15.08 -1.75
N HIS A 32 -49.32 -15.25 -0.49
CA HIS A 32 -50.71 -15.40 -0.07
C HIS A 32 -51.31 -14.10 0.48
N GLY A 33 -50.56 -13.00 0.45
CA GLY A 33 -50.99 -11.70 0.98
C GLY A 33 -50.93 -11.60 2.50
N LYS A 34 -50.23 -12.52 3.19
CA LYS A 34 -50.02 -12.47 4.64
C LYS A 34 -48.81 -11.61 4.96
N ASN A 35 -48.97 -10.69 5.91
CA ASN A 35 -47.88 -9.83 6.37
C ASN A 35 -46.90 -10.60 7.26
N HIS A 36 -45.61 -10.56 6.92
CA HIS A 36 -44.50 -11.11 7.70
C HIS A 36 -43.54 -10.01 8.12
N VAL A 37 -43.09 -10.08 9.37
CA VAL A 37 -42.04 -9.19 9.87
C VAL A 37 -40.69 -9.64 9.31
N MET A 38 -39.94 -8.68 8.77
CA MET A 38 -38.65 -8.97 8.14
C MET A 38 -37.58 -9.38 9.18
N PRO A 39 -36.96 -10.57 9.07
CA PRO A 39 -35.77 -10.89 9.85
C PRO A 39 -34.58 -10.07 9.34
N MET A 40 -33.77 -9.55 10.26
CA MET A 40 -32.65 -8.65 9.95
C MET A 40 -31.31 -9.23 10.42
N GLY A 41 -30.27 -8.92 9.66
CA GLY A 41 -28.87 -9.05 10.07
C GLY A 41 -28.15 -7.72 9.92
N CYS A 42 -27.08 -7.50 10.68
CA CYS A 42 -26.18 -6.37 10.47
C CYS A 42 -24.74 -6.84 10.36
N TYR A 43 -23.97 -6.06 9.62
CA TYR A 43 -22.57 -6.32 9.32
C TYR A 43 -21.85 -4.97 9.40
N GLY A 44 -20.79 -4.90 10.18
CA GLY A 44 -20.01 -3.69 10.37
C GLY A 44 -18.52 -3.97 10.26
N ILE A 45 -17.81 -3.10 9.55
CA ILE A 45 -16.35 -3.07 9.50
C ILE A 45 -15.91 -1.67 9.96
N GLY A 46 -14.97 -1.63 10.89
CA GLY A 46 -14.32 -0.38 11.30
C GLY A 46 -13.28 0.01 10.26
N VAL A 47 -13.69 0.64 9.14
CA VAL A 47 -12.79 0.96 8.01
C VAL A 47 -11.53 1.69 8.46
N THR A 48 -11.66 2.76 9.24
CA THR A 48 -10.49 3.49 9.78
C THR A 48 -9.69 2.66 10.79
N ARG A 49 -10.34 1.76 11.53
CA ARG A 49 -9.67 0.85 12.48
C ARG A 49 -8.83 -0.20 11.76
N VAL A 50 -9.24 -0.66 10.57
CA VAL A 50 -8.46 -1.58 9.75
C VAL A 50 -7.10 -0.99 9.40
N VAL A 51 -7.04 0.28 9.02
CA VAL A 51 -5.79 0.98 8.71
C VAL A 51 -4.83 0.96 9.91
N ALA A 52 -5.30 1.37 11.09
CA ALA A 52 -4.48 1.35 12.30
C ALA A 52 -4.06 -0.07 12.70
N SER A 53 -4.96 -1.05 12.55
CA SER A 53 -4.67 -2.45 12.89
C SER A 53 -3.62 -3.06 11.95
N ALA A 54 -3.62 -2.67 10.67
CA ALA A 54 -2.61 -3.08 9.72
C ALA A 54 -1.21 -2.57 10.13
N ILE A 55 -1.11 -1.33 10.60
CA ILE A 55 0.15 -0.76 11.11
C ILE A 55 0.59 -1.46 12.40
N GLU A 56 -0.32 -1.67 13.36
CA GLU A 56 -0.02 -2.38 14.62
C GLU A 56 0.55 -3.78 14.36
N GLN A 57 0.04 -4.48 13.35
CA GLN A 57 0.53 -5.81 12.98
C GLN A 57 1.80 -5.78 12.13
N ASN A 58 2.02 -4.74 11.32
CA ASN A 58 3.08 -4.68 10.32
C ASN A 58 3.87 -3.36 10.42
N HIS A 59 4.85 -3.34 11.31
CA HIS A 59 5.82 -2.26 11.43
C HIS A 59 7.16 -2.80 11.92
N ASP A 60 8.20 -1.98 11.78
CA ASP A 60 9.50 -2.22 12.38
C ASP A 60 10.06 -0.92 12.98
N ARG A 61 11.33 -0.94 13.40
CA ARG A 61 12.00 0.24 13.97
C ARG A 61 12.15 1.41 13.00
N PHE A 62 11.99 1.18 11.69
CA PHE A 62 12.14 2.17 10.63
C PHE A 62 10.81 2.78 10.20
N GLY A 63 9.68 2.15 10.52
CA GLY A 63 8.35 2.70 10.30
C GLY A 63 7.32 1.67 9.87
N ILE A 64 6.36 2.12 9.07
CA ILE A 64 5.22 1.32 8.63
C ILE A 64 5.68 0.28 7.58
N ILE A 65 5.07 -0.90 7.61
CA ILE A 65 5.17 -1.90 6.54
C ILE A 65 3.75 -2.17 6.04
N TRP A 66 3.37 -1.58 4.90
CA TRP A 66 2.04 -1.82 4.36
C TRP A 66 1.92 -3.24 3.78
N PRO A 67 0.74 -3.87 3.90
CA PRO A 67 0.29 -4.86 2.94
C PRO A 67 0.14 -4.21 1.56
N ASP A 68 0.56 -4.89 0.50
CA ASP A 68 0.68 -4.30 -0.84
C ASP A 68 -0.65 -3.75 -1.37
N ALA A 69 -1.77 -4.41 -1.01
CA ALA A 69 -3.11 -4.01 -1.40
C ALA A 69 -3.60 -2.67 -0.81
N ILE A 70 -2.94 -2.15 0.24
CA ILE A 70 -3.32 -0.90 0.91
C ILE A 70 -2.15 0.06 1.08
N ALA A 71 -1.01 -0.20 0.43
CA ALA A 71 0.08 0.75 0.39
C ALA A 71 -0.38 2.02 -0.35
N PRO A 72 -0.02 3.23 0.12
CA PRO A 72 -0.48 4.48 -0.50
C PRO A 72 0.17 4.75 -1.87
N PHE A 73 1.34 4.15 -2.08
CA PHE A 73 2.05 4.07 -3.35
C PHE A 73 2.77 2.72 -3.37
N GLN A 74 2.95 2.16 -4.56
CA GLN A 74 3.64 0.88 -4.75
C GLN A 74 5.14 1.10 -4.91
N LEU A 75 5.55 2.15 -5.63
CA LEU A 75 6.95 2.46 -5.95
C LEU A 75 7.34 3.86 -5.53
N ALA A 76 8.52 4.02 -4.93
CA ALA A 76 9.19 5.28 -4.72
C ALA A 76 10.41 5.42 -5.65
N ILE A 77 10.48 6.50 -6.41
CA ILE A 77 11.65 6.88 -7.20
C ILE A 77 12.39 7.98 -6.45
N VAL A 78 13.65 7.72 -6.10
CA VAL A 78 14.48 8.64 -5.31
C VAL A 78 15.67 9.10 -6.15
N PRO A 79 15.55 10.22 -6.88
CA PRO A 79 16.68 10.82 -7.56
C PRO A 79 17.62 11.53 -6.57
N LEU A 80 18.92 11.25 -6.69
CA LEU A 80 19.97 11.89 -5.90
C LEU A 80 20.59 13.04 -6.67
N ASN A 81 20.76 14.20 -6.03
CA ASN A 81 21.36 15.38 -6.64
C ASN A 81 20.71 15.87 -7.95
N ASN A 82 19.45 15.55 -8.22
CA ASN A 82 18.69 15.99 -9.42
C ASN A 82 18.81 17.50 -9.71
N HIS A 83 18.81 18.34 -8.69
CA HIS A 83 18.99 19.79 -8.83
C HIS A 83 20.36 20.22 -9.41
N LYS A 84 21.34 19.32 -9.48
CA LYS A 84 22.66 19.55 -10.09
C LYS A 84 22.90 18.69 -11.33
N SER A 85 22.11 17.64 -11.53
CA SER A 85 22.25 16.70 -12.63
C SER A 85 20.96 16.65 -13.45
N PRO A 86 20.91 17.36 -14.60
CA PRO A 86 19.82 17.25 -15.55
C PRO A 86 19.57 15.80 -15.99
N ALA A 87 20.63 15.01 -16.16
CA ALA A 87 20.53 13.60 -16.54
C ALA A 87 19.76 12.77 -15.50
N VAL A 88 20.04 12.95 -14.20
CA VAL A 88 19.28 12.28 -13.14
C VAL A 88 17.82 12.73 -13.12
N GLN A 89 17.57 14.03 -13.28
CA GLN A 89 16.21 14.57 -13.30
C GLN A 89 15.40 14.00 -14.48
N GLU A 90 15.93 14.08 -15.70
CA GLU A 90 15.28 13.58 -16.92
C GLU A 90 15.04 12.06 -16.84
N THR A 91 16.00 11.30 -16.31
CA THR A 91 15.86 9.85 -16.13
C THR A 91 14.74 9.52 -15.13
N ALA A 92 14.70 10.21 -13.99
CA ALA A 92 13.69 9.98 -12.97
C ALA A 92 12.28 10.37 -13.46
N ASP A 93 12.14 11.50 -14.15
CA ASP A 93 10.87 11.95 -14.75
C ASP A 93 10.39 10.98 -15.84
N SER A 94 11.32 10.46 -16.66
CA SER A 94 11.03 9.46 -17.68
C SER A 94 10.53 8.15 -17.07
N LEU A 95 11.23 7.64 -16.06
CA LEU A 95 10.81 6.42 -15.35
C LEU A 95 9.47 6.62 -14.63
N TYR A 96 9.26 7.77 -13.99
CA TYR A 96 7.99 8.11 -13.36
C TYR A 96 6.83 8.02 -14.34
N ARG A 97 6.96 8.61 -15.54
CA ARG A 97 5.94 8.51 -16.60
C ARG A 97 5.73 7.08 -17.05
N GLN A 98 6.80 6.36 -17.38
CA GLN A 98 6.72 4.98 -17.85
C GLN A 98 6.02 4.06 -16.84
N PHE A 99 6.34 4.15 -15.55
CA PHE A 99 5.67 3.35 -14.52
C PHE A 99 4.22 3.77 -14.30
N THR A 100 3.93 5.07 -14.32
CA THR A 100 2.56 5.58 -14.20
C THR A 100 1.69 5.14 -15.38
N ASP A 101 2.23 5.15 -16.61
CA ASP A 101 1.55 4.68 -17.83
C ASP A 101 1.25 3.17 -17.77
N LEU A 102 2.02 2.41 -16.98
CA LEU A 102 1.77 1.00 -16.67
C LEU A 102 0.75 0.79 -15.53
N GLY A 103 0.18 1.88 -14.99
CA GLY A 103 -0.79 1.86 -13.90
C GLY A 103 -0.19 1.64 -12.51
N ILE A 104 1.13 1.76 -12.36
CA ILE A 104 1.80 1.66 -11.05
C ILE A 104 1.62 2.99 -10.32
N GLU A 105 1.25 2.92 -9.05
CA GLU A 105 1.18 4.11 -8.18
C GLU A 105 2.58 4.49 -7.70
N VAL A 106 3.12 5.60 -8.24
CA VAL A 106 4.50 6.04 -8.01
C VAL A 106 4.57 7.31 -7.18
N LEU A 107 5.44 7.34 -6.18
CA LEU A 107 5.91 8.55 -5.52
C LEU A 107 7.28 8.94 -6.08
N LEU A 108 7.41 10.15 -6.64
CA LEU A 108 8.69 10.74 -7.02
C LEU A 108 9.17 11.67 -5.91
N ASP A 109 10.31 11.36 -5.27
CA ASP A 109 10.93 12.25 -4.27
C ASP A 109 11.94 13.19 -4.93
N ASP A 110 11.43 14.23 -5.59
CA ASP A 110 12.21 15.25 -6.30
C ASP A 110 12.77 16.36 -5.37
N ARG A 111 12.49 16.29 -4.07
CA ARG A 111 12.87 17.30 -3.08
C ARG A 111 14.37 17.55 -3.05
N LYS A 112 14.78 18.78 -2.75
CA LYS A 112 16.19 19.15 -2.56
C LYS A 112 16.68 18.79 -1.15
N GLU A 113 16.63 17.50 -0.81
CA GLU A 113 17.01 16.97 0.50
C GLU A 113 18.19 16.00 0.44
N ARG A 114 18.83 15.78 1.60
CA ARG A 114 19.95 14.84 1.70
C ARG A 114 19.46 13.40 1.48
N PRO A 115 20.26 12.52 0.82
CA PRO A 115 19.85 11.14 0.55
C PRO A 115 19.35 10.38 1.79
N GLY A 116 20.04 10.54 2.93
CA GLY A 116 19.65 9.89 4.17
C GLY A 116 18.26 10.29 4.67
N VAL A 117 17.86 11.55 4.48
CA VAL A 117 16.52 12.04 4.86
C VAL A 117 15.47 11.46 3.92
N LYS A 118 15.73 11.48 2.61
CA LYS A 118 14.84 10.85 1.63
C LYS A 118 14.62 9.37 1.94
N PHE A 119 15.69 8.63 2.19
CA PHE A 119 15.60 7.20 2.50
C PHE A 119 14.83 6.93 3.79
N SER A 120 15.08 7.70 4.85
CA SER A 120 14.33 7.55 6.11
C SER A 120 12.85 7.88 5.94
N ASP A 121 12.51 8.92 5.18
CA ASP A 121 11.12 9.31 4.95
C ASP A 121 10.36 8.23 4.19
N ILE A 122 10.93 7.71 3.10
CA ILE A 122 10.32 6.65 2.28
C ILE A 122 10.15 5.35 3.09
N GLU A 123 11.14 4.98 3.90
CA GLU A 123 11.05 3.82 4.79
C GLU A 123 10.00 4.02 5.90
N LEU A 124 9.92 5.24 6.45
CA LEU A 124 8.96 5.59 7.50
C LEU A 124 7.51 5.48 7.02
N ILE A 125 7.20 6.04 5.86
CA ILE A 125 5.84 5.99 5.27
C ILE A 125 5.50 4.62 4.68
N GLY A 126 6.48 3.73 4.54
CA GLY A 126 6.27 2.31 4.27
C GLY A 126 6.04 1.92 2.81
N ILE A 127 6.51 2.71 1.84
CA ILE A 127 6.36 2.37 0.42
C ILE A 127 7.11 1.07 0.11
N PRO A 128 6.46 0.04 -0.47
CA PRO A 128 7.05 -1.30 -0.62
C PRO A 128 8.30 -1.36 -1.47
N HIS A 129 8.36 -0.63 -2.59
CA HIS A 129 9.47 -0.68 -3.53
C HIS A 129 10.15 0.68 -3.63
N ARG A 130 11.48 0.69 -3.59
CA ARG A 130 12.27 1.92 -3.81
C ARG A 130 13.32 1.69 -4.87
N ILE A 131 13.39 2.58 -5.86
CA ILE A 131 14.52 2.69 -6.78
C ILE A 131 15.26 4.01 -6.58
N VAL A 132 16.59 3.97 -6.66
CA VAL A 132 17.45 5.14 -6.50
C VAL A 132 18.15 5.43 -7.81
N ILE A 133 18.02 6.68 -8.28
CA ILE A 133 18.64 7.17 -9.51
C ILE A 133 19.77 8.13 -9.12
N SER A 134 20.98 7.88 -9.63
CA SER A 134 22.16 8.71 -9.34
C SER A 134 23.05 8.80 -10.57
N ASP A 135 23.92 9.81 -10.64
CA ASP A 135 24.88 9.96 -11.75
C ASP A 135 25.69 8.69 -11.99
N ARG A 136 26.26 8.13 -10.91
CA ARG A 136 27.01 6.88 -10.95
C ARG A 136 26.17 5.71 -11.46
N GLY A 137 24.92 5.60 -11.04
CA GLY A 137 24.03 4.53 -11.51
C GLY A 137 23.73 4.65 -13.02
N ILE A 138 23.56 5.89 -13.51
CA ILE A 138 23.38 6.14 -14.95
C ILE A 138 24.64 5.76 -15.73
N GLU A 139 25.83 6.15 -15.25
CA GLU A 139 27.12 5.79 -15.85
C GLU A 139 27.36 4.27 -15.86
N ASP A 140 27.03 3.59 -14.75
CA ASP A 140 27.16 2.14 -14.58
C ASP A 140 26.04 1.35 -15.31
N GLY A 141 25.02 2.04 -15.85
CA GLY A 141 23.89 1.43 -16.55
C GLY A 141 22.94 0.62 -15.65
N ALA A 142 22.85 0.97 -14.36
CA ALA A 142 22.05 0.25 -13.39
C ALA A 142 21.49 1.15 -12.27
N TYR A 143 20.35 0.75 -11.70
CA TYR A 143 19.69 1.45 -10.59
C TYR A 143 19.69 0.60 -9.32
N GLU A 144 19.82 1.25 -8.16
CA GLU A 144 19.72 0.54 -6.87
C GLU A 144 18.23 0.32 -6.54
N TYR A 145 17.84 -0.94 -6.34
CA TYR A 145 16.53 -1.33 -5.84
C TYR A 145 16.62 -1.82 -4.40
N LYS A 146 15.59 -1.53 -3.61
CA LYS A 146 15.37 -2.11 -2.29
C LYS A 146 13.88 -2.34 -2.05
N HIS A 147 13.53 -3.52 -1.55
CA HIS A 147 12.21 -3.80 -1.00
C HIS A 147 12.12 -3.35 0.47
N ARG A 148 10.99 -2.79 0.91
CA ARG A 148 10.79 -2.23 2.26
C ARG A 148 11.04 -3.22 3.38
N ARG A 149 10.75 -4.51 3.13
CA ARG A 149 10.93 -5.61 4.10
C ARG A 149 12.32 -6.22 4.07
N GLU A 150 13.15 -5.86 3.10
CA GLU A 150 14.49 -6.42 2.93
C GLU A 150 15.55 -5.46 3.45
N ASN A 151 16.63 -6.02 4.00
CA ASN A 151 17.77 -5.23 4.45
C ASN A 151 18.73 -4.92 3.30
N ASP A 152 18.83 -5.85 2.35
CA ASP A 152 19.79 -5.77 1.25
C ASP A 152 19.26 -4.91 0.11
N LYS A 153 20.21 -4.32 -0.60
CA LYS A 153 19.98 -3.56 -1.83
C LYS A 153 20.55 -4.37 -2.96
N ILE A 154 19.88 -4.34 -4.11
CA ILE A 154 20.39 -4.98 -5.32
C ILE A 154 20.54 -3.96 -6.44
N SER A 155 21.50 -4.20 -7.32
CA SER A 155 21.68 -3.42 -8.54
C SER A 155 20.86 -4.07 -9.66
N VAL A 156 19.98 -3.29 -10.28
CA VAL A 156 19.11 -3.73 -11.38
C VAL A 156 19.55 -3.02 -12.66
N PRO A 157 19.88 -3.75 -13.75
CA PRO A 157 20.23 -3.13 -15.02
C PRO A 157 19.13 -2.17 -15.50
N ALA A 158 19.53 -1.00 -15.99
CA ALA A 158 18.60 0.03 -16.44
C ALA A 158 17.68 -0.45 -17.58
N SER A 159 18.17 -1.38 -18.42
CA SER A 159 17.39 -2.02 -19.49
C SER A 159 16.29 -2.95 -18.99
N GLU A 160 16.41 -3.46 -17.76
CA GLU A 160 15.51 -4.48 -17.19
C GLU A 160 14.61 -3.91 -16.09
N VAL A 161 14.86 -2.68 -15.61
CA VAL A 161 14.20 -2.11 -14.44
C VAL A 161 12.67 -2.10 -14.53
N ILE A 162 12.12 -1.84 -15.72
CA ILE A 162 10.67 -1.80 -15.93
C ILE A 162 10.07 -3.19 -15.68
N GLN A 163 10.61 -4.22 -16.34
CA GLN A 163 10.14 -5.61 -16.22
C GLN A 163 10.37 -6.14 -14.80
N PHE A 164 11.52 -5.82 -14.21
CA PHE A 164 11.85 -6.19 -12.85
C PHE A 164 10.80 -5.66 -11.87
N ILE A 165 10.49 -4.36 -11.88
CA ILE A 165 9.52 -3.77 -10.95
C ILE A 165 8.11 -4.34 -11.18
N GLN A 166 7.69 -4.55 -12.43
CA GLN A 166 6.41 -5.18 -12.72
C GLN A 166 6.29 -6.58 -12.10
N SER A 167 7.37 -7.38 -12.17
CA SER A 167 7.41 -8.72 -11.57
C SER A 167 7.31 -8.71 -10.04
N GLN A 168 7.75 -7.61 -9.40
CA GLN A 168 7.68 -7.45 -7.95
C GLN A 168 6.28 -7.02 -7.48
N ILE A 169 5.63 -6.12 -8.23
CA ILE A 169 4.33 -5.55 -7.86
C ILE A 169 3.17 -6.51 -8.20
N ASN A 170 3.26 -7.19 -9.34
CA ASN A 170 2.27 -8.16 -9.79
C ASN A 170 2.94 -9.55 -9.91
N PRO A 171 3.26 -10.22 -8.78
CA PRO A 171 3.70 -11.60 -8.85
C PRO A 171 2.54 -12.42 -9.43
N ALA A 172 2.78 -13.01 -10.60
CA ALA A 172 1.85 -13.91 -11.28
C ALA A 172 1.43 -15.10 -10.40
#